data_AF-A0A165KXS4-F1
#
_entry.id   AF-A0A165KXS4-F1
#
_cell.length_a   1.000
_cell.length_b   1.000
_cell.length_c   1.000
_cell.angle_alpha   90.00
_cell.angle_beta   90.00
_cell.angle_gamma   90.00
#
_symmetry.space_group_name_H-M   'P 1'
#
loop_
_entity.id
_entity.type
_entity.pdbx_description
1 polymer ?
#
loop_
_entity_poly.entity_id
_entity_poly.type
_entity_poly.pdbx_seq_one_letter_code
_entity_poly.pdbx_strand_id
1 'polypeptide(L)'
;MSSADEYSDDEIDYYDEDDEGMLVDDDESASEMELDNFSEGASKKKIYEVDYESLSQAEVEKQMKSDVDSITSIFGVAEDVAPLLLRHFDWNKEKLIEKYMDNAATVSVAAGIAPPEKAPRRPAASGGRLHSSSQSSKESLIGPRRSSRRTASAATKSSKSKVLERVTPQVHNESFVCPICFDDTQTEFLSLVCDHKFCKSCWAAYIESKVKTEAESWIACMAEDCDVVAPDNFVKQVLTGDQRTWERFHELLVRHYVSHRPDLKYCPYPSCTYTVSCSITRASLATQVPIVTCGNSTTHKFCFGCNIDSDHRPVICAVAKMWLQKCHDDSETANWIKSNTKECSKCQSTIEKNGGCNHMTCKKCKYEFCWVCMGPWSEHGTSWYNCNRYDEKASKDARDAQSRSRASLERYLHYYNRWANHEQSKKLSVELYAKTEKKMEEMQMTSELSWIEVQFMKKAVDEVIKCRTTLMWTYGMAYYLESGNEKELYEDNQRDLERAVEDLSELIESPLDPEVIKTLRQKVTDRTVYVTKRNEIVLEDTARGFLEGRWAWNVPVAGLD
;
A
#
# COMPACT_ATOMS: atom_id res chain seq x y z
N MET A 1 53.03 -45.52 -57.83
CA MET A 1 52.60 -45.76 -59.23
C MET A 1 51.52 -44.72 -59.50
N SER A 2 51.88 -43.57 -60.11
CA SER A 2 51.60 -43.24 -61.53
C SER A 2 50.10 -43.27 -61.81
N SER A 3 49.39 -42.16 -61.99
CA SER A 3 49.28 -41.36 -63.23
C SER A 3 48.26 -40.23 -62.91
N ALA A 4 48.52 -38.93 -63.05
CA ALA A 4 48.47 -38.13 -64.28
C ALA A 4 47.21 -38.39 -65.13
N ASP A 5 46.29 -37.42 -65.18
CA ASP A 5 45.80 -36.85 -66.44
C ASP A 5 45.10 -35.49 -66.21
N GLU A 6 45.43 -34.56 -67.10
CA GLU A 6 45.11 -33.13 -67.18
C GLU A 6 43.87 -32.85 -68.05
N TYR A 7 43.57 -31.54 -68.21
CA TYR A 7 42.67 -30.85 -69.17
C TYR A 7 41.21 -30.68 -68.72
N SER A 8 40.56 -29.51 -68.83
CA SER A 8 40.84 -28.31 -69.62
C SER A 8 40.21 -27.07 -68.95
N ASP A 9 40.92 -25.97 -69.18
CA ASP A 9 40.61 -24.56 -68.97
C ASP A 9 39.47 -24.07 -69.89
N ASP A 10 38.79 -23.00 -69.49
CA ASP A 10 38.14 -22.01 -70.37
C ASP A 10 37.81 -20.73 -69.56
N GLU A 11 38.73 -19.76 -69.68
CA GLU A 11 38.51 -18.35 -70.03
C GLU A 11 37.56 -17.48 -69.17
N ILE A 12 38.12 -16.43 -68.55
CA ILE A 12 37.97 -15.05 -69.05
C ILE A 12 38.97 -14.10 -68.36
N ASP A 13 39.55 -13.26 -69.21
CA ASP A 13 40.69 -12.38 -69.03
C ASP A 13 40.54 -11.20 -68.05
N TYR A 14 41.68 -10.95 -67.40
CA TYR A 14 42.35 -9.68 -67.06
C TYR A 14 41.72 -8.36 -67.56
N TYR A 15 41.76 -7.31 -66.72
CA TYR A 15 42.67 -6.17 -66.92
C TYR A 15 42.93 -5.40 -65.62
N ASP A 16 44.17 -4.94 -65.53
CA ASP A 16 44.95 -4.31 -64.47
C ASP A 16 44.48 -2.97 -63.86
N GLU A 17 45.01 -2.76 -62.65
CA GLU A 17 45.59 -1.54 -62.04
C GLU A 17 44.90 -0.18 -62.25
N ASP A 18 44.47 0.47 -61.15
CA ASP A 18 45.25 1.57 -60.58
C ASP A 18 44.66 2.12 -59.27
N ASP A 19 45.60 2.51 -58.41
CA ASP A 19 45.50 3.20 -57.12
C ASP A 19 45.01 4.64 -57.30
N GLU A 20 43.85 4.99 -56.76
CA GLU A 20 43.44 6.38 -56.53
C GLU A 20 42.67 6.46 -55.20
N GLY A 21 43.27 7.13 -54.22
CA GLY A 21 42.71 7.38 -52.91
C GLY A 21 41.44 8.24 -52.99
N MET A 22 40.30 7.63 -52.65
CA MET A 22 39.07 8.37 -52.40
C MET A 22 39.08 8.91 -50.97
N LEU A 23 39.43 10.18 -50.84
CA LEU A 23 39.01 11.05 -49.73
C LEU A 23 37.48 10.99 -49.65
N VAL A 24 36.95 10.34 -48.62
CA VAL A 24 35.53 10.43 -48.29
C VAL A 24 35.39 11.64 -47.37
N ASP A 25 34.80 12.71 -47.89
CA ASP A 25 34.49 13.93 -47.15
C ASP A 25 33.68 13.60 -45.89
N ASP A 26 34.30 13.84 -44.72
CA ASP A 26 33.61 14.02 -43.44
C ASP A 26 32.78 15.31 -43.52
N ASP A 27 31.56 15.23 -44.04
CA ASP A 27 30.52 16.23 -43.78
C ASP A 27 29.77 15.84 -42.50
N GLU A 28 30.50 15.86 -41.39
CA GLU A 28 29.92 15.82 -40.05
C GLU A 28 29.34 17.22 -39.77
N SER A 29 28.13 17.47 -40.28
CA SER A 29 27.36 18.64 -39.87
C SER A 29 27.01 18.48 -38.39
N ALA A 30 27.87 19.02 -37.53
CA ALA A 30 27.62 19.26 -36.14
C ALA A 30 26.36 20.13 -36.03
N SER A 31 25.21 19.50 -35.87
CA SER A 31 24.04 20.19 -35.35
C SER A 31 24.35 20.48 -33.88
N GLU A 32 24.80 21.71 -33.63
CA GLU A 32 24.85 22.29 -32.31
C GLU A 32 23.45 22.14 -31.70
N MET A 33 23.29 21.13 -30.84
CA MET A 33 22.12 20.98 -30.00
C MET A 33 22.22 22.04 -28.91
N GLU A 34 21.80 23.26 -29.26
CA GLU A 34 21.62 24.35 -28.32
C GLU A 34 20.76 23.88 -27.15
N LEU A 35 21.36 23.91 -25.98
CA LEU A 35 20.80 23.46 -24.72
C LEU A 35 19.84 24.54 -24.23
N ASP A 36 18.67 24.61 -24.85
CA ASP A 36 17.60 25.49 -24.44
C ASP A 36 16.99 24.99 -23.13
N ASN A 37 17.37 25.70 -22.07
CA ASN A 37 16.53 26.15 -20.96
C ASN A 37 15.40 25.19 -20.55
N PHE A 38 15.64 24.44 -19.47
CA PHE A 38 14.65 23.65 -18.74
C PHE A 38 13.53 24.56 -18.20
N SER A 39 12.59 24.95 -19.07
CA SER A 39 11.22 25.20 -18.65
C SER A 39 10.58 23.82 -18.51
N GLU A 40 10.10 23.49 -17.31
CA GLU A 40 9.28 22.32 -17.04
C GLU A 40 8.02 22.36 -17.92
N GLY A 41 8.15 21.91 -19.17
CA GLY A 41 7.02 21.59 -20.02
C GLY A 41 6.32 20.38 -19.40
N ALA A 42 5.04 20.54 -19.07
CA ALA A 42 4.21 19.52 -18.43
C ALA A 42 4.44 18.14 -19.07
N SER A 43 5.15 17.27 -18.35
CA SER A 43 5.44 15.92 -18.80
C SER A 43 4.11 15.21 -19.05
N LYS A 44 3.89 14.70 -20.27
CA LYS A 44 2.65 13.97 -20.59
C LYS A 44 2.53 12.80 -19.61
N LYS A 45 1.40 12.74 -18.91
CA LYS A 45 1.10 11.67 -17.94
C LYS A 45 1.26 10.32 -18.62
N LYS A 46 2.05 9.44 -18.02
CA LYS A 46 2.31 8.11 -18.60
C LYS A 46 1.12 7.19 -18.35
N ILE A 47 0.93 6.20 -19.23
CA ILE A 47 -0.25 5.31 -19.20
C ILE A 47 -0.34 4.50 -17.89
N TYR A 48 0.81 4.18 -17.29
CA TYR A 48 0.91 3.42 -16.04
C TYR A 48 0.86 4.29 -14.76
N GLU A 49 0.65 5.60 -14.88
CA GLU A 49 0.55 6.52 -13.75
C GLU A 49 -0.91 6.78 -13.37
N VAL A 50 -1.16 6.86 -12.06
CA VAL A 50 -2.49 7.11 -11.50
C VAL A 50 -2.55 8.49 -10.88
N ASP A 51 -3.75 9.09 -10.84
CA ASP A 51 -3.96 10.33 -10.09
C ASP A 51 -4.13 10.02 -8.61
N TYR A 52 -3.46 10.80 -7.77
CA TYR A 52 -3.54 10.69 -6.32
C TYR A 52 -3.19 12.04 -5.67
N GLU A 53 -3.62 12.21 -4.43
CA GLU A 53 -3.34 13.36 -3.59
C GLU A 53 -2.75 12.88 -2.27
N SER A 54 -1.75 13.58 -1.73
CA SER A 54 -1.24 13.29 -0.40
C SER A 54 -1.84 14.25 0.61
N LEU A 55 -2.39 13.69 1.68
CA LEU A 55 -3.04 14.39 2.76
C LEU A 55 -2.20 14.26 4.04
N SER A 56 -1.97 15.38 4.70
CA SER A 56 -1.49 15.43 6.08
C SER A 56 -2.56 14.92 7.04
N GLN A 57 -2.15 14.55 8.25
CA GLN A 57 -3.08 14.09 9.28
C GLN A 57 -4.20 15.11 9.57
N ALA A 58 -3.86 16.41 9.62
CA ALA A 58 -4.83 17.47 9.87
C ALA A 58 -5.88 17.61 8.74
N GLU A 59 -5.50 17.34 7.49
CA GLU A 59 -6.43 17.35 6.35
C GLU A 59 -7.40 16.17 6.39
N VAL A 60 -6.90 14.99 6.77
CA VAL A 60 -7.75 13.80 6.99
C VAL A 60 -8.74 14.05 8.14
N GLU A 61 -8.27 14.61 9.26
CA GLU A 61 -9.12 14.98 10.39
C GLU A 61 -10.17 16.02 10.01
N LYS A 62 -9.82 17.00 9.16
CA LYS A 62 -10.77 17.97 8.61
C LYS A 62 -11.81 17.30 7.73
N GLN A 63 -11.43 16.34 6.90
CA GLN A 63 -12.36 15.57 6.08
C GLN A 63 -13.30 14.73 6.94
N MET A 64 -12.76 14.03 7.94
CA MET A 64 -13.54 13.26 8.93
C MET A 64 -14.54 14.15 9.66
N LYS A 65 -14.13 15.35 10.09
CA LYS A 65 -15.03 16.33 10.72
C LYS A 65 -16.11 16.81 9.76
N SER A 66 -15.75 17.14 8.52
CA SER A 66 -16.74 17.54 7.50
C SER A 66 -17.80 16.46 7.25
N ASP A 67 -17.41 15.19 7.34
CA ASP A 67 -18.30 14.05 7.19
C ASP A 67 -19.27 13.93 8.38
N VAL A 68 -18.78 14.14 9.60
CA VAL A 68 -19.57 14.22 10.83
C VAL A 68 -20.55 15.41 10.78
N ASP A 69 -20.09 16.60 10.39
CA ASP A 69 -20.90 17.82 10.32
C ASP A 69 -22.04 17.65 9.29
N SER A 70 -21.75 16.99 8.16
CA SER A 70 -22.75 16.67 7.13
C SER A 70 -23.87 15.77 7.68
N ILE A 71 -23.53 14.68 8.37
CA ILE A 71 -24.51 13.78 8.98
C ILE A 71 -25.30 14.47 10.10
N THR A 72 -24.62 15.27 10.92
CA THR A 72 -25.24 16.07 11.99
C THR A 72 -26.30 17.00 11.40
N SER A 73 -25.99 17.69 10.29
CA SER A 73 -26.93 18.56 9.60
C SER A 73 -28.10 17.83 8.93
N ILE A 74 -27.88 16.62 8.39
CA ILE A 74 -28.93 15.85 7.70
C ILE A 74 -29.93 15.26 8.70
N PHE A 75 -29.47 14.70 9.81
CA PHE A 75 -30.34 14.03 10.79
C PHE A 75 -30.81 14.93 11.94
N GLY A 76 -30.17 16.08 12.16
CA GLY A 76 -30.48 16.97 13.29
C GLY A 76 -30.18 16.34 14.65
N VAL A 77 -29.18 15.45 14.71
CA VAL A 77 -28.72 14.78 15.94
C VAL A 77 -27.68 15.63 16.67
N ALA A 78 -27.38 15.31 17.92
CA ALA A 78 -26.28 15.95 18.66
C ALA A 78 -24.91 15.63 18.01
N GLU A 79 -23.96 16.54 18.12
CA GLU A 79 -22.60 16.40 17.55
C GLU A 79 -21.87 15.13 18.05
N ASP A 80 -22.20 14.67 19.26
CA ASP A 80 -21.64 13.46 19.87
C ASP A 80 -22.20 12.14 19.30
N VAL A 81 -23.36 12.20 18.64
CA VAL A 81 -24.08 11.02 18.13
C VAL A 81 -23.64 10.66 16.71
N ALA A 82 -23.41 11.67 15.86
CA ALA A 82 -23.05 11.45 14.46
C ALA A 82 -21.76 10.63 14.26
N PRO A 83 -20.65 10.83 15.02
CA PRO A 83 -19.44 10.02 14.91
C PRO A 83 -19.67 8.54 15.27
N LEU A 84 -20.55 8.26 16.24
CA LEU A 84 -20.88 6.89 16.65
C LEU A 84 -21.70 6.17 15.56
N LEU A 85 -22.69 6.86 14.99
CA LEU A 85 -23.46 6.35 13.85
C LEU A 85 -22.56 6.07 12.63
N LEU A 86 -21.67 7.00 12.30
CA LEU A 86 -20.74 6.83 11.19
C LEU A 86 -19.79 5.65 11.43
N ARG A 87 -19.23 5.49 12.62
CA ARG A 87 -18.40 4.33 12.98
C ARG A 87 -19.16 3.01 12.87
N HIS A 88 -20.40 2.95 13.35
CA HIS A 88 -21.22 1.73 13.27
C HIS A 88 -21.50 1.26 11.83
N PHE A 89 -21.51 2.19 10.86
CA PHE A 89 -21.69 1.90 9.44
C PHE A 89 -20.39 1.96 8.63
N ASP A 90 -19.23 1.86 9.29
CA ASP A 90 -17.92 1.84 8.62
C ASP A 90 -17.73 3.07 7.71
N TRP A 91 -18.24 4.24 8.14
CA TRP A 91 -18.21 5.49 7.40
C TRP A 91 -18.91 5.47 6.03
N ASN A 92 -19.75 4.47 5.76
CA ASN A 92 -20.62 4.43 4.58
C ASN A 92 -21.85 5.34 4.78
N LYS A 93 -21.72 6.59 4.35
CA LYS A 93 -22.77 7.62 4.48
C LYS A 93 -24.08 7.25 3.82
N GLU A 94 -24.03 6.69 2.60
CA GLU A 94 -25.23 6.35 1.83
C GLU A 94 -26.07 5.30 2.54
N LYS A 95 -25.42 4.22 2.97
CA LYS A 95 -26.06 3.12 3.72
C LYS A 95 -26.60 3.58 5.08
N LEU A 96 -25.89 4.49 5.76
CA LEU A 96 -26.36 5.10 7.00
C LEU A 96 -27.62 5.93 6.75
N ILE A 97 -27.63 6.80 5.74
CA ILE A 97 -28.78 7.66 5.41
C ILE A 97 -30.00 6.81 5.07
N GLU A 98 -29.87 5.80 4.22
CA GLU A 98 -30.96 4.89 3.85
C GLU A 98 -31.60 4.24 5.10
N LYS A 99 -30.79 3.55 5.91
CA LYS A 99 -31.30 2.82 7.07
C LYS A 99 -31.79 3.70 8.20
N TYR A 100 -31.16 4.85 8.41
CA TYR A 100 -31.58 5.79 9.45
C TYR A 100 -32.92 6.45 9.11
N MET A 101 -33.17 6.73 7.82
CA MET A 101 -34.46 7.24 7.35
C MET A 101 -35.57 6.19 7.45
N ASP A 102 -35.26 4.90 7.30
CA ASP A 102 -36.21 3.81 7.52
C ASP A 102 -36.61 3.67 9.00
N ASN A 103 -35.63 3.59 9.91
CA ASN A 103 -35.89 3.48 11.34
C ASN A 103 -34.72 3.96 12.22
N ALA A 104 -34.75 5.25 12.55
CA ALA A 104 -33.76 5.90 13.41
C ALA A 104 -33.61 5.26 14.79
N ALA A 105 -34.69 4.72 15.38
CA ALA A 105 -34.65 4.15 16.73
C ALA A 105 -33.88 2.82 16.77
N THR A 106 -34.13 1.93 15.81
CA THR A 106 -33.39 0.65 15.72
C THR A 106 -31.93 0.86 15.40
N VAL A 107 -31.63 1.84 14.53
CA VAL A 107 -30.25 2.17 14.17
C VAL A 107 -29.49 2.76 15.36
N SER A 108 -30.12 3.67 16.12
CA SER A 108 -29.49 4.28 17.30
C SER A 108 -29.19 3.24 18.38
N VAL A 109 -30.15 2.35 18.67
CA VAL A 109 -29.94 1.27 19.66
C VAL A 109 -28.86 0.29 19.20
N ALA A 110 -28.83 -0.09 17.93
CA ALA A 110 -27.80 -0.98 17.37
C ALA A 110 -26.39 -0.35 17.43
N ALA A 111 -26.30 0.98 17.32
CA ALA A 111 -25.05 1.72 17.48
C ALA A 111 -24.68 1.99 18.96
N GLY A 112 -25.45 1.48 19.92
CA GLY A 112 -25.20 1.69 21.36
C GLY A 112 -25.55 3.11 21.85
N ILE A 113 -26.47 3.79 21.17
CA ILE A 113 -26.88 5.18 21.42
C ILE A 113 -28.32 5.19 21.93
N ALA A 114 -28.64 6.13 22.83
CA ALA A 114 -30.03 6.38 23.22
C ALA A 114 -30.89 6.72 21.99
N PRO A 115 -32.08 6.11 21.82
CA PRO A 115 -32.95 6.42 20.70
C PRO A 115 -33.40 7.89 20.75
N PRO A 116 -33.57 8.56 19.59
CA PRO A 116 -34.02 9.94 19.56
C PRO A 116 -35.39 10.08 20.23
N GLU A 117 -35.52 11.00 21.19
CA GLU A 117 -36.80 11.27 21.85
C GLU A 117 -37.85 11.67 20.80
N LYS A 118 -38.95 10.91 20.73
CA LYS A 118 -40.12 11.35 19.94
C LYS A 118 -40.61 12.67 20.52
N ALA A 119 -40.68 13.71 19.69
CA ALA A 119 -41.21 15.02 20.06
C ALA A 119 -42.48 14.87 20.92
N PRO A 120 -42.63 15.65 22.01
CA PRO A 120 -43.76 15.51 22.92
C PRO A 120 -45.06 15.75 22.15
N ARG A 121 -45.93 14.73 22.10
CA ARG A 121 -47.27 14.87 21.56
C ARG A 121 -47.98 15.97 22.34
N ARG A 122 -48.28 17.10 21.66
CA ARG A 122 -49.16 18.14 22.19
C ARG A 122 -50.47 17.49 22.68
N PRO A 123 -51.00 17.87 23.86
CA PRO A 123 -52.28 17.35 24.32
C PRO A 123 -53.36 17.78 23.33
N ALA A 124 -54.10 16.80 22.81
CA ALA A 124 -55.19 17.02 21.87
C ALA A 124 -56.26 17.91 22.52
N ALA A 125 -56.51 19.06 21.92
CA ALA A 125 -57.62 19.93 22.30
C ALA A 125 -58.94 19.19 22.10
N SER A 126 -59.74 19.17 23.16
CA SER A 126 -61.13 18.73 23.16
C SER A 126 -61.97 19.59 22.21
N GLY A 127 -62.38 19.02 21.09
CA GLY A 127 -63.39 19.58 20.19
C GLY A 127 -64.43 18.51 19.90
N GLY A 128 -65.65 18.69 20.42
CA GLY A 128 -66.74 17.74 20.27
C GLY A 128 -67.59 17.95 19.00
N ARG A 129 -68.55 17.01 18.85
CA ARG A 129 -69.66 16.87 17.87
C ARG A 129 -69.32 16.03 16.62
N LEU A 130 -70.19 15.16 16.08
CA LEU A 130 -71.42 14.43 16.45
C LEU A 130 -71.81 13.59 15.19
N HIS A 131 -72.40 12.39 15.37
CA HIS A 131 -73.15 11.55 14.40
C HIS A 131 -72.37 10.88 13.23
N SER A 132 -72.68 9.66 12.73
CA SER A 132 -73.73 8.66 13.00
C SER A 132 -73.26 7.21 12.67
N SER A 133 -73.93 6.27 13.32
CA SER A 133 -74.17 4.82 13.06
C SER A 133 -73.57 4.07 11.85
N SER A 134 -73.06 2.85 12.10
CA SER A 134 -73.73 1.58 11.72
C SER A 134 -73.12 0.35 12.43
N GLN A 135 -73.91 -0.72 12.48
CA GLN A 135 -73.92 -1.86 13.41
C GLN A 135 -72.86 -2.95 13.12
N SER A 136 -72.45 -3.73 14.14
CA SER A 136 -72.88 -5.15 14.27
C SER A 136 -72.18 -5.90 15.43
N SER A 137 -72.96 -6.19 16.47
CA SER A 137 -73.20 -7.50 17.11
C SER A 137 -72.05 -8.46 17.45
N LYS A 138 -71.88 -8.75 18.75
CA LYS A 138 -72.23 -10.06 19.35
C LYS A 138 -72.26 -9.99 20.88
N GLU A 139 -73.42 -10.36 21.41
CA GLU A 139 -73.74 -10.54 22.83
C GLU A 139 -73.06 -11.79 23.44
N SER A 140 -72.86 -11.77 24.75
CA SER A 140 -73.39 -12.81 25.65
C SER A 140 -73.40 -12.33 27.11
N LEU A 141 -74.61 -12.26 27.67
CA LEU A 141 -74.96 -12.08 29.09
C LEU A 141 -74.73 -13.40 29.85
N ILE A 142 -74.49 -13.40 31.17
CA ILE A 142 -75.46 -13.65 32.27
C ILE A 142 -74.63 -13.53 33.56
N GLY A 143 -74.90 -12.67 34.55
CA GLY A 143 -75.91 -12.89 35.62
C GLY A 143 -75.22 -13.01 37.02
N PRO A 144 -75.92 -12.79 38.15
CA PRO A 144 -75.61 -11.62 38.98
C PRO A 144 -75.50 -11.83 40.52
N ARG A 145 -75.23 -10.71 41.22
CA ARG A 145 -75.61 -10.33 42.62
C ARG A 145 -74.88 -11.00 43.81
N ARG A 146 -74.32 -10.19 44.73
CA ARG A 146 -75.03 -9.67 45.93
C ARG A 146 -74.21 -8.65 46.75
N SER A 147 -74.96 -7.84 47.47
CA SER A 147 -74.66 -6.66 48.30
C SER A 147 -74.28 -7.01 49.75
N SER A 148 -73.51 -6.14 50.42
CA SER A 148 -73.66 -5.72 51.84
C SER A 148 -72.46 -4.84 52.24
N ARG A 149 -72.52 -3.50 52.21
CA ARG A 149 -73.01 -2.56 53.25
C ARG A 149 -72.53 -2.87 54.68
N ARG A 150 -71.77 -1.93 55.29
CA ARG A 150 -71.97 -1.37 56.66
C ARG A 150 -71.01 -0.19 56.88
N THR A 151 -71.53 1.06 56.90
CA THR A 151 -71.77 1.93 58.07
C THR A 151 -70.48 2.42 58.74
N ALA A 152 -69.97 3.64 58.52
CA ALA A 152 -70.48 4.98 58.89
C ALA A 152 -70.18 5.42 60.34
N SER A 153 -69.54 6.61 60.43
CA SER A 153 -69.69 7.64 61.49
C SER A 153 -68.97 7.38 62.83
N ALA A 154 -68.41 8.35 63.56
CA ALA A 154 -68.28 9.81 63.45
C ALA A 154 -67.40 10.35 64.60
N ALA A 155 -67.12 11.66 64.54
CA ALA A 155 -66.96 12.61 65.66
C ALA A 155 -65.54 12.95 66.16
N THR A 156 -64.99 13.99 65.51
CA THR A 156 -64.53 15.28 66.08
C THR A 156 -64.28 15.42 67.59
N LYS A 157 -63.11 15.99 67.94
CA LYS A 157 -62.95 16.99 69.02
C LYS A 157 -61.61 17.78 68.93
N SER A 158 -61.77 19.09 68.69
CA SER A 158 -61.08 20.28 69.24
C SER A 158 -59.60 20.23 69.67
N SER A 159 -58.78 20.96 68.90
CA SER A 159 -57.82 22.02 69.27
C SER A 159 -56.92 21.87 70.51
N LYS A 160 -55.60 21.88 70.26
CA LYS A 160 -54.60 22.75 70.95
C LYS A 160 -53.33 22.85 70.12
N SER A 161 -53.04 24.06 69.64
CA SER A 161 -51.83 24.43 68.91
C SER A 161 -50.59 24.23 69.78
N LYS A 162 -49.61 23.49 69.27
CA LYS A 162 -48.21 23.57 69.67
C LYS A 162 -47.39 23.79 68.41
N VAL A 163 -46.70 24.93 68.37
CA VAL A 163 -45.66 25.26 67.41
C VAL A 163 -44.56 24.21 67.59
N LEU A 164 -44.37 23.36 66.57
CA LEU A 164 -43.23 22.47 66.45
C LEU A 164 -42.38 22.93 65.28
N GLU A 165 -41.14 23.17 65.64
CA GLU A 165 -39.95 23.53 64.90
C GLU A 165 -39.85 22.84 63.52
N ARG A 166 -39.46 23.62 62.50
CA ARG A 166 -39.15 23.10 61.15
C ARG A 166 -37.99 22.11 61.28
N VAL A 167 -38.29 20.82 61.20
CA VAL A 167 -37.29 19.80 60.88
C VAL A 167 -37.01 19.94 59.39
N THR A 168 -35.83 20.49 59.06
CA THR A 168 -35.24 20.40 57.72
C THR A 168 -35.14 18.92 57.31
N PRO A 169 -35.55 18.53 56.09
CA PRO A 169 -35.27 17.19 55.59
C PRO A 169 -33.76 17.03 55.55
N GLN A 170 -33.23 16.05 56.28
CA GLN A 170 -31.84 15.65 56.14
C GLN A 170 -31.67 15.12 54.72
N VAL A 171 -30.83 15.79 53.93
CA VAL A 171 -30.30 15.24 52.69
C VAL A 171 -29.43 14.06 53.10
N HIS A 172 -29.97 12.86 52.99
CA HIS A 172 -29.16 11.65 53.01
C HIS A 172 -28.22 11.74 51.80
N ASN A 173 -26.98 12.17 52.04
CA ASN A 173 -25.89 11.95 51.10
C ASN A 173 -25.57 10.45 51.19
N GLU A 174 -26.32 9.63 50.45
CA GLU A 174 -26.02 8.20 50.35
C GLU A 174 -24.61 8.08 49.78
N SER A 175 -23.70 7.53 50.58
CA SER A 175 -22.36 7.18 50.14
C SER A 175 -22.47 6.14 49.02
N PHE A 176 -22.29 6.56 47.78
CA PHE A 176 -22.28 5.66 46.64
C PHE A 176 -20.90 4.99 46.55
N VAL A 177 -20.89 3.66 46.59
CA VAL A 177 -19.66 2.84 46.49
C VAL A 177 -19.51 2.38 45.05
N CYS A 178 -18.32 2.55 44.46
CA CYS A 178 -18.10 2.13 43.09
C CYS A 178 -18.20 0.59 42.95
N PRO A 179 -19.01 0.05 42.02
CA PRO A 179 -19.14 -1.39 41.83
C PRO A 179 -17.86 -2.11 41.35
N ILE A 180 -16.87 -1.36 40.85
CA ILE A 180 -15.64 -1.91 40.26
C ILE A 180 -14.51 -1.98 41.30
N CYS A 181 -14.19 -0.85 41.95
CA CYS A 181 -13.10 -0.80 42.93
C CYS A 181 -13.54 -0.96 44.38
N PHE A 182 -14.86 -0.93 44.65
CA PHE A 182 -15.44 -0.97 45.99
C PHE A 182 -14.93 0.13 46.95
N ASP A 183 -14.39 1.23 46.40
CA ASP A 183 -13.90 2.39 47.14
C ASP A 183 -15.06 3.37 47.41
N ASP A 184 -15.23 3.74 48.67
CA ASP A 184 -16.23 4.68 49.18
C ASP A 184 -15.67 6.09 49.41
N THR A 185 -14.35 6.29 49.22
CA THR A 185 -13.66 7.58 49.38
C THR A 185 -13.73 8.45 48.13
N GLN A 186 -14.13 7.88 46.98
CA GLN A 186 -14.24 8.61 45.72
C GLN A 186 -15.46 9.53 45.71
N THR A 187 -15.29 10.78 45.28
CA THR A 187 -16.37 11.78 45.21
C THR A 187 -16.83 12.09 43.79
N GLU A 188 -16.07 11.68 42.77
CA GLU A 188 -16.38 11.92 41.35
C GLU A 188 -16.87 10.63 40.68
N PHE A 189 -18.18 10.59 40.37
CA PHE A 189 -18.82 9.51 39.63
C PHE A 189 -19.32 10.00 38.29
N LEU A 190 -19.16 9.16 37.27
CA LEU A 190 -19.57 9.43 35.90
C LEU A 190 -20.46 8.29 35.40
N SER A 191 -21.47 8.64 34.60
CA SER A 191 -22.39 7.69 33.96
C SER A 191 -22.63 8.09 32.51
N LEU A 192 -22.93 7.08 31.68
CA LEU A 192 -23.46 7.27 30.34
C LEU A 192 -24.99 7.42 30.40
N VAL A 193 -25.65 7.46 29.24
CA VAL A 193 -27.12 7.52 29.11
C VAL A 193 -27.85 6.29 29.68
N CYS A 194 -27.13 5.21 29.99
CA CYS A 194 -27.66 4.03 30.69
C CYS A 194 -27.75 4.18 32.21
N ASP A 195 -27.35 5.34 32.76
CA ASP A 195 -27.35 5.65 34.20
C ASP A 195 -26.46 4.75 35.10
N HIS A 196 -25.68 3.83 34.52
CA HIS A 196 -24.68 3.05 35.26
C HIS A 196 -23.53 3.96 35.72
N LYS A 197 -23.35 4.08 37.04
CA LYS A 197 -22.38 4.98 37.68
C LYS A 197 -21.11 4.26 38.10
N PHE A 198 -19.97 4.82 37.71
CA PHE A 198 -18.65 4.35 38.13
C PHE A 198 -17.76 5.53 38.50
N CYS A 199 -16.78 5.32 39.38
CA CYS A 199 -15.86 6.40 39.73
C CYS A 199 -14.96 6.75 38.54
N LYS A 200 -14.48 7.99 38.50
CA LYS A 200 -13.62 8.50 37.42
C LYS A 200 -12.33 7.70 37.25
N SER A 201 -11.74 7.20 38.34
CA SER A 201 -10.51 6.40 38.28
C SER A 201 -10.72 5.04 37.61
N CYS A 202 -11.84 4.36 37.87
CA CYS A 202 -12.20 3.13 37.17
C CYS A 202 -12.46 3.36 35.68
N TRP A 203 -13.17 4.44 35.33
CA TRP A 203 -13.33 4.84 33.93
C TRP A 203 -11.98 5.10 33.25
N ALA A 204 -11.09 5.85 33.90
CA ALA A 204 -9.77 6.15 33.34
C ALA A 204 -8.94 4.87 33.11
N ALA A 205 -8.88 3.98 34.10
CA ALA A 205 -8.15 2.71 33.98
C ALA A 205 -8.76 1.78 32.91
N TYR A 206 -10.08 1.73 32.81
CA TYR A 206 -10.78 0.94 31.79
C TYR A 206 -10.49 1.47 30.37
N ILE A 207 -10.65 2.77 30.16
CA ILE A 207 -10.37 3.42 28.87
C ILE A 207 -8.90 3.26 28.51
N GLU A 208 -7.99 3.48 29.47
CA GLU A 208 -6.56 3.30 29.25
C GLU A 208 -6.23 1.87 28.80
N SER A 209 -6.79 0.85 29.47
CA SER A 209 -6.62 -0.55 29.07
C SER A 209 -7.14 -0.80 27.66
N LYS A 210 -8.35 -0.33 27.34
CA LYS A 210 -8.96 -0.49 26.02
C LYS A 210 -8.16 0.16 24.90
N VAL A 211 -7.64 1.37 25.15
CA VAL A 211 -6.89 2.15 24.15
C VAL A 211 -5.45 1.69 23.99
N LYS A 212 -4.73 1.42 25.09
CA LYS A 212 -3.31 1.05 25.06
C LYS A 212 -3.08 -0.43 24.79
N THR A 213 -3.85 -1.30 25.46
CA THR A 213 -3.63 -2.75 25.42
C THR A 213 -4.40 -3.38 24.26
N GLU A 214 -5.68 -3.05 24.11
CA GLU A 214 -6.55 -3.67 23.11
C GLU A 214 -6.60 -2.90 21.78
N ALA A 215 -6.10 -1.66 21.77
CA ALA A 215 -6.12 -0.76 20.61
C ALA A 215 -7.54 -0.55 20.03
N GLU A 216 -8.54 -0.54 20.91
CA GLU A 216 -9.95 -0.33 20.55
C GLU A 216 -10.36 1.13 20.74
N SER A 217 -11.11 1.66 19.78
CA SER A 217 -11.76 2.98 19.87
C SER A 217 -13.27 2.89 20.15
N TRP A 218 -13.81 1.68 20.29
CA TRP A 218 -15.22 1.42 20.63
C TRP A 218 -15.34 1.09 22.12
N ILE A 219 -15.65 2.10 22.93
CA ILE A 219 -15.66 1.98 24.39
C ILE A 219 -17.11 1.83 24.87
N ALA A 220 -17.50 0.62 25.27
CA ALA A 220 -18.83 0.34 25.82
C ALA A 220 -18.89 0.59 27.34
N CYS A 221 -20.09 0.58 27.90
CA CYS A 221 -20.33 0.64 29.33
C CYS A 221 -19.69 -0.55 30.06
N MET A 222 -19.15 -0.31 31.26
CA MET A 222 -18.55 -1.36 32.09
C MET A 222 -19.57 -2.25 32.81
N ALA A 223 -20.87 -1.96 32.71
CA ALA A 223 -21.92 -2.78 33.31
C ALA A 223 -22.17 -4.06 32.49
N GLU A 224 -22.54 -5.14 33.17
CA GLU A 224 -22.96 -6.38 32.52
C GLU A 224 -24.19 -6.14 31.63
N ASP A 225 -24.21 -6.78 30.45
CA ASP A 225 -25.29 -6.70 29.46
C ASP A 225 -25.66 -5.26 29.01
N CYS A 226 -24.69 -4.34 29.01
CA CYS A 226 -24.91 -2.95 28.60
C CYS A 226 -24.06 -2.55 27.38
N ASP A 227 -24.70 -2.46 26.21
CA ASP A 227 -24.05 -2.11 24.93
C ASP A 227 -23.97 -0.59 24.67
N VAL A 228 -24.27 0.25 25.67
CA VAL A 228 -24.22 1.71 25.49
C VAL A 228 -22.77 2.18 25.34
N VAL A 229 -22.51 2.95 24.29
CA VAL A 229 -21.15 3.39 23.92
C VAL A 229 -20.87 4.78 24.47
N ALA A 230 -19.65 4.98 24.95
CA ALA A 230 -19.18 6.26 25.44
C ALA A 230 -18.92 7.23 24.27
N PRO A 231 -19.54 8.43 24.27
CA PRO A 231 -19.22 9.47 23.29
C PRO A 231 -17.78 9.99 23.41
N ASP A 232 -17.24 10.53 22.33
CA ASP A 232 -15.84 10.98 22.29
C ASP A 232 -15.55 12.11 23.30
N ASN A 233 -16.53 13.01 23.51
CA ASN A 233 -16.44 14.06 24.54
C ASN A 233 -16.41 13.49 25.97
N PHE A 234 -17.11 12.39 26.23
CA PHE A 234 -17.05 11.70 27.53
C PHE A 234 -15.66 11.11 27.76
N VAL A 235 -15.11 10.42 26.75
CA VAL A 235 -13.75 9.87 26.79
C VAL A 235 -12.72 10.97 27.05
N LYS A 236 -12.85 12.10 26.35
CA LYS A 236 -12.00 13.29 26.56
C LYS A 236 -12.09 13.84 27.98
N GLN A 237 -13.29 13.91 28.54
CA GLN A 237 -13.52 14.38 29.90
C GLN A 237 -12.85 13.47 30.94
N VAL A 238 -12.98 12.15 30.78
CA VAL A 238 -12.33 11.17 31.68
C VAL A 238 -10.81 11.30 31.60
N LEU A 239 -10.26 11.47 30.39
CA LEU A 239 -8.82 11.51 30.13
C LEU A 239 -8.18 12.90 30.26
N THR A 240 -8.85 13.88 30.88
CA THR A 240 -8.32 15.27 31.02
C THR A 240 -6.90 15.34 31.62
N GLY A 241 -6.50 14.36 32.44
CA GLY A 241 -5.16 14.26 33.03
C GLY A 241 -4.15 13.38 32.29
N ASP A 242 -4.57 12.65 31.24
CA ASP A 242 -3.73 11.71 30.47
C ASP A 242 -3.80 12.01 28.97
N GLN A 243 -3.10 13.06 28.58
CA GLN A 243 -3.02 13.54 27.20
C GLN A 243 -2.50 12.46 26.23
N ARG A 244 -1.58 11.59 26.67
CA ARG A 244 -1.01 10.55 25.81
C ARG A 244 -2.03 9.50 25.42
N THR A 245 -2.86 9.07 26.37
CA THR A 245 -3.95 8.12 26.09
C THR A 245 -5.01 8.76 25.20
N TRP A 246 -5.32 10.04 25.40
CA TRP A 246 -6.23 10.78 24.53
C TRP A 246 -5.71 10.86 23.09
N GLU A 247 -4.45 11.22 22.89
CA GLU A 247 -3.81 11.26 21.56
C GLU A 247 -3.84 9.90 20.87
N ARG A 248 -3.59 8.82 21.62
CA ARG A 248 -3.69 7.46 21.12
C ARG A 248 -5.12 7.09 20.73
N PHE A 249 -6.12 7.43 21.55
CA PHE A 249 -7.53 7.22 21.22
C PHE A 249 -7.91 7.97 19.94
N HIS A 250 -7.52 9.25 19.84
CA HIS A 250 -7.77 10.07 18.65
C HIS A 250 -7.13 9.48 17.39
N GLU A 251 -5.87 9.01 17.48
CA GLU A 251 -5.20 8.31 16.40
C GLU A 251 -5.97 7.06 15.95
N LEU A 252 -6.52 6.27 16.89
CA LEU A 252 -7.36 5.11 16.57
C LEU A 252 -8.65 5.50 15.84
N LEU A 253 -9.26 6.63 16.17
CA LEU A 253 -10.44 7.15 15.44
C LEU A 253 -10.10 7.48 13.99
N VAL A 254 -9.01 8.23 13.77
CA VAL A 254 -8.54 8.58 12.41
C VAL A 254 -8.12 7.33 11.65
N ARG A 255 -7.50 6.34 12.33
CA ARG A 255 -7.16 5.04 11.73
C ARG A 255 -8.39 4.29 11.26
N HIS A 256 -9.44 4.25 12.08
CA HIS A 256 -10.72 3.65 11.71
C HIS A 256 -11.36 4.37 10.52
N TYR A 257 -11.30 5.71 10.47
CA TYR A 257 -11.82 6.49 9.33
C TYR A 257 -11.12 6.12 8.02
N VAL A 258 -9.78 6.11 8.02
CA VAL A 258 -8.99 5.77 6.83
C VAL A 258 -9.14 4.30 6.43
N SER A 259 -9.18 3.35 7.37
CA SER A 259 -9.26 1.92 7.04
C SER A 259 -10.56 1.50 6.36
N HIS A 260 -11.64 2.25 6.58
CA HIS A 260 -12.96 1.96 6.00
C HIS A 260 -13.28 2.80 4.76
N ARG A 261 -12.37 3.71 4.35
CA ARG A 261 -12.47 4.46 3.10
C ARG A 261 -11.59 3.82 2.02
N PRO A 262 -12.16 3.26 0.95
CA PRO A 262 -11.38 2.57 -0.09
C PRO A 262 -10.48 3.51 -0.91
N ASP A 263 -10.78 4.81 -0.89
CA ASP A 263 -10.05 5.86 -1.58
C ASP A 263 -8.96 6.50 -0.72
N LEU A 264 -8.76 6.04 0.53
CA LEU A 264 -7.69 6.51 1.43
C LEU A 264 -6.79 5.35 1.87
N LYS A 265 -5.50 5.63 2.04
CA LYS A 265 -4.54 4.66 2.58
C LYS A 265 -3.39 5.35 3.32
N TYR A 266 -3.04 4.87 4.50
CA TYR A 266 -1.86 5.34 5.21
C TYR A 266 -0.58 5.05 4.45
N CYS A 267 0.39 5.95 4.59
CA CYS A 267 1.76 5.66 4.24
C CYS A 267 2.27 4.50 5.11
N PRO A 268 2.82 3.41 4.54
CA PRO A 268 3.28 2.26 5.32
C PRO A 268 4.62 2.50 6.02
N TYR A 269 5.31 3.61 5.72
CA TYR A 269 6.62 3.90 6.27
C TYR A 269 6.53 4.23 7.76
N PRO A 270 7.40 3.66 8.62
CA PRO A 270 7.36 3.90 10.05
C PRO A 270 7.43 5.39 10.39
N SER A 271 6.67 5.80 11.41
CA SER A 271 6.59 7.19 11.88
C SER A 271 5.96 8.20 10.91
N CYS A 272 5.55 7.78 9.71
CA CYS A 272 4.86 8.65 8.76
C CYS A 272 3.35 8.65 9.06
N THR A 273 2.78 9.82 9.33
CA THR A 273 1.35 9.99 9.65
C THR A 273 0.49 10.43 8.45
N TYR A 274 1.12 10.60 7.28
CA TYR A 274 0.44 11.01 6.07
C TYR A 274 -0.43 9.90 5.49
N THR A 275 -1.49 10.30 4.80
CA THR A 275 -2.41 9.45 4.07
C THR A 275 -2.39 9.84 2.59
N VAL A 276 -2.54 8.88 1.70
CA VAL A 276 -2.71 9.14 0.27
C VAL A 276 -4.16 8.87 -0.10
N SER A 277 -4.75 9.75 -0.89
CA SER A 277 -6.04 9.56 -1.53
C SER A 277 -5.86 9.17 -2.99
N CYS A 278 -6.53 8.11 -3.46
CA CYS A 278 -6.46 7.65 -4.83
C CYS A 278 -7.81 7.05 -5.27
N SER A 279 -8.36 7.53 -6.40
CA SER A 279 -9.67 7.11 -6.91
C SER A 279 -9.61 5.83 -7.76
N ILE A 280 -8.83 4.83 -7.34
CA ILE A 280 -8.72 3.56 -8.07
C ILE A 280 -9.74 2.53 -7.57
N THR A 281 -10.40 1.85 -8.51
CA THR A 281 -11.35 0.78 -8.18
C THR A 281 -10.63 -0.57 -8.06
N ARG A 282 -11.22 -1.53 -7.33
CA ARG A 282 -10.68 -2.89 -7.24
C ARG A 282 -10.56 -3.59 -8.60
N ALA A 283 -11.49 -3.32 -9.52
CA ALA A 283 -11.45 -3.88 -10.87
C ALA A 283 -10.25 -3.36 -11.68
N SER A 284 -9.89 -2.09 -11.49
CA SER A 284 -8.73 -1.48 -12.15
C SER A 284 -7.40 -2.13 -11.75
N LEU A 285 -7.31 -2.80 -10.61
CA LEU A 285 -6.07 -3.46 -10.15
C LEU A 285 -5.65 -4.67 -11.01
N ALA A 286 -6.54 -5.14 -11.88
CA ALA A 286 -6.26 -6.17 -12.86
C ALA A 286 -5.44 -5.66 -14.05
N THR A 287 -5.47 -4.34 -14.30
CA THR A 287 -4.78 -3.71 -15.45
C THR A 287 -3.88 -2.54 -15.07
N GLN A 288 -4.00 -2.03 -13.84
CA GLN A 288 -3.23 -0.89 -13.33
C GLN A 288 -2.56 -1.23 -12.00
N VAL A 289 -1.35 -0.68 -11.83
CA VAL A 289 -0.57 -0.79 -10.61
C VAL A 289 -0.40 0.61 -10.03
N PRO A 290 -1.23 1.00 -9.04
CA PRO A 290 -1.27 2.37 -8.55
C PRO A 290 -0.11 2.65 -7.60
N ILE A 291 1.07 2.93 -8.15
CA ILE A 291 2.22 3.36 -7.34
C ILE A 291 2.06 4.84 -7.03
N VAL A 292 2.03 5.15 -5.73
CA VAL A 292 1.85 6.50 -5.20
C VAL A 292 3.07 6.92 -4.41
N THR A 293 3.29 8.22 -4.31
CA THR A 293 4.36 8.82 -3.49
C THR A 293 3.74 9.64 -2.37
N CYS A 294 4.15 9.40 -1.14
CA CYS A 294 3.68 10.19 0.00
C CYS A 294 4.26 11.62 -0.03
N GLY A 295 3.46 12.62 0.29
CA GLY A 295 3.86 14.03 0.34
C GLY A 295 4.87 14.37 1.44
N ASN A 296 5.03 13.51 2.45
CA ASN A 296 6.04 13.69 3.49
C ASN A 296 7.48 13.46 2.98
N SER A 297 7.67 12.56 2.02
CA SER A 297 8.98 12.25 1.46
C SER A 297 8.87 11.66 0.06
N THR A 298 9.70 12.14 -0.86
CA THR A 298 9.80 11.63 -2.24
C THR A 298 10.29 10.19 -2.32
N THR A 299 10.86 9.65 -1.23
CA THR A 299 11.30 8.25 -1.14
C THR A 299 10.19 7.29 -0.69
N HIS A 300 9.11 7.81 -0.09
CA HIS A 300 7.99 7.01 0.40
C HIS A 300 7.08 6.60 -0.75
N LYS A 301 7.52 5.63 -1.54
CA LYS A 301 6.80 5.06 -2.68
C LYS A 301 6.26 3.68 -2.34
N PHE A 302 4.98 3.44 -2.61
CA PHE A 302 4.31 2.18 -2.31
C PHE A 302 3.10 1.97 -3.23
N CYS A 303 2.60 0.74 -3.31
CA CYS A 303 1.38 0.46 -4.05
C CYS A 303 0.14 0.81 -3.23
N PHE A 304 -0.78 1.58 -3.80
CA PHE A 304 -2.07 1.86 -3.16
C PHE A 304 -2.96 0.60 -3.11
N GLY A 305 -2.95 -0.21 -4.18
CA GLY A 305 -3.86 -1.33 -4.39
C GLY A 305 -3.55 -2.60 -3.61
N CYS A 306 -2.35 -2.77 -3.07
CA CYS A 306 -1.95 -3.97 -2.31
C CYS A 306 -1.02 -3.64 -1.14
N ASN A 307 -0.69 -4.62 -0.30
CA ASN A 307 0.16 -4.43 0.88
C ASN A 307 1.67 -4.50 0.58
N ILE A 308 2.07 -4.25 -0.67
CA ILE A 308 3.49 -4.21 -1.05
C ILE A 308 3.97 -2.77 -0.89
N ASP A 309 4.88 -2.57 0.06
CA ASP A 309 5.44 -1.26 0.44
C ASP A 309 6.57 -0.80 -0.50
N SER A 310 6.47 -1.14 -1.78
CA SER A 310 7.42 -0.73 -2.80
C SER A 310 6.80 -0.71 -4.19
N ASP A 311 7.48 -0.09 -5.15
CA ASP A 311 7.12 -0.18 -6.55
C ASP A 311 7.22 -1.64 -7.02
N HIS A 312 6.11 -2.17 -7.52
CA HIS A 312 6.06 -3.52 -8.10
C HIS A 312 5.66 -3.54 -9.57
N ARG A 313 5.82 -2.42 -10.27
CA ARG A 313 5.65 -2.40 -11.73
C ARG A 313 6.78 -3.17 -12.41
N PRO A 314 6.49 -3.92 -13.49
CA PRO A 314 5.24 -3.90 -14.25
C PRO A 314 4.18 -4.93 -13.80
N VAL A 315 4.44 -5.74 -12.78
CA VAL A 315 3.54 -6.84 -12.39
C VAL A 315 2.28 -6.35 -11.68
N ILE A 316 1.11 -6.87 -12.05
CA ILE A 316 -0.17 -6.57 -11.37
C ILE A 316 -0.21 -7.11 -9.94
N CYS A 317 -1.02 -6.47 -9.09
CA CYS A 317 -1.07 -6.75 -7.65
C CYS A 317 -1.33 -8.23 -7.34
N ALA A 318 -2.24 -8.88 -8.08
CA ALA A 318 -2.59 -10.28 -7.88
C ALA A 318 -1.38 -11.21 -8.12
N VAL A 319 -0.67 -11.02 -9.24
CA VAL A 319 0.49 -11.83 -9.61
C VAL A 319 1.68 -11.55 -8.69
N ALA A 320 1.87 -10.29 -8.28
CA ALA A 320 2.90 -9.92 -7.29
C ALA A 320 2.69 -10.66 -5.96
N LYS A 321 1.44 -10.71 -5.48
CA LYS A 321 1.06 -11.46 -4.27
C LYS A 321 1.31 -12.96 -4.43
N MET A 322 0.94 -13.54 -5.57
CA MET A 322 1.20 -14.95 -5.87
C MET A 322 2.69 -15.29 -5.87
N TRP A 323 3.51 -14.42 -6.48
CA TRP A 323 4.96 -14.58 -6.50
C TRP A 323 5.57 -14.54 -5.11
N LEU A 324 5.20 -13.55 -4.29
CA LEU A 324 5.69 -13.45 -2.91
C LEU A 324 5.26 -14.64 -2.05
N GLN A 325 4.01 -15.10 -2.20
CA GLN A 325 3.52 -16.30 -1.51
C GLN A 325 4.34 -17.53 -1.93
N LYS A 326 4.61 -17.69 -3.23
CA LYS A 326 5.45 -18.79 -3.72
C LYS A 326 6.89 -18.71 -3.17
N CYS A 327 7.47 -17.52 -3.11
CA CYS A 327 8.79 -17.32 -2.51
C CYS A 327 8.83 -17.68 -1.03
N HIS A 328 7.75 -17.42 -0.30
CA HIS A 328 7.60 -17.81 1.09
C HIS A 328 7.50 -19.33 1.24
N ASP A 329 6.63 -19.97 0.45
CA ASP A 329 6.34 -21.41 0.55
C ASP A 329 7.52 -22.28 0.10
N ASP A 330 8.24 -21.87 -0.94
CA ASP A 330 9.41 -22.59 -1.47
C ASP A 330 10.74 -22.11 -0.85
N SER A 331 10.69 -21.36 0.25
CA SER A 331 11.85 -20.71 0.88
C SER A 331 12.94 -21.69 1.32
N GLU A 332 12.58 -22.91 1.75
CA GLU A 332 13.55 -23.95 2.12
C GLU A 332 14.37 -24.46 0.92
N THR A 333 13.74 -24.59 -0.25
CA THR A 333 14.44 -25.04 -1.48
C THR A 333 15.30 -23.91 -2.06
N ALA A 334 14.84 -22.66 -1.93
CA ALA A 334 15.56 -21.47 -2.35
C ALA A 334 16.78 -21.14 -1.46
N ASN A 335 16.66 -21.31 -0.14
CA ASN A 335 17.72 -20.98 0.82
C ASN A 335 18.95 -21.89 0.68
N TRP A 336 18.81 -23.13 0.22
CA TRP A 336 19.95 -24.02 -0.04
C TRP A 336 20.89 -23.47 -1.15
N ILE A 337 20.39 -22.63 -2.06
CA ILE A 337 21.14 -22.13 -3.22
C ILE A 337 21.70 -20.71 -3.00
N LYS A 338 21.32 -20.05 -1.90
CA LYS A 338 21.67 -18.65 -1.63
C LYS A 338 23.06 -18.53 -1.00
N SER A 339 24.10 -18.85 -1.77
CA SER A 339 25.48 -18.53 -1.38
C SER A 339 25.86 -17.14 -1.91
N ASN A 340 26.23 -16.23 -1.00
CA ASN A 340 26.87 -14.94 -1.37
C ASN A 340 28.26 -15.13 -2.00
N THR A 341 28.73 -16.38 -1.99
CA THR A 341 30.00 -16.83 -2.54
C THR A 341 29.74 -17.86 -3.64
N LYS A 342 30.34 -17.67 -4.81
CA LYS A 342 30.33 -18.63 -5.93
C LYS A 342 31.78 -18.96 -6.32
N GLU A 343 31.97 -19.97 -7.14
CA GLU A 343 33.29 -20.34 -7.67
C GLU A 343 33.46 -19.87 -9.11
N CYS A 344 34.65 -19.40 -9.46
CA CYS A 344 34.98 -19.06 -10.84
C CYS A 344 34.90 -20.30 -11.74
N SER A 345 34.08 -20.27 -12.79
CA SER A 345 33.92 -21.39 -13.73
C SER A 345 35.22 -21.79 -14.45
N LYS A 346 36.21 -20.89 -14.54
CA LYS A 346 37.50 -21.16 -15.20
C LYS A 346 38.61 -21.67 -14.26
N CYS A 347 38.64 -21.22 -13.00
CA CYS A 347 39.76 -21.50 -12.09
C CYS A 347 39.37 -21.92 -10.66
N GLN A 348 38.06 -22.05 -10.41
CA GLN A 348 37.46 -22.50 -9.14
C GLN A 348 37.85 -21.69 -7.91
N SER A 349 38.41 -20.48 -8.10
CA SER A 349 38.61 -19.57 -6.97
C SER A 349 37.25 -19.12 -6.44
N THR A 350 37.07 -19.13 -5.13
CA THR A 350 35.90 -18.56 -4.47
C THR A 350 35.84 -17.05 -4.69
N ILE A 351 34.67 -16.54 -5.08
CA ILE A 351 34.37 -15.14 -5.37
C ILE A 351 33.14 -14.74 -4.55
N GLU A 352 33.23 -13.62 -3.86
CA GLU A 352 32.12 -12.99 -3.14
C GLU A 352 31.55 -11.82 -3.94
N LYS A 353 30.23 -11.64 -3.91
CA LYS A 353 29.58 -10.49 -4.54
C LYS A 353 29.81 -9.22 -3.72
N ASN A 354 30.60 -8.28 -4.25
CA ASN A 354 31.03 -7.05 -3.56
C ASN A 354 30.45 -5.75 -4.16
N GLY A 355 29.38 -5.87 -4.93
CA GLY A 355 28.76 -4.77 -5.68
C GLY A 355 27.39 -5.16 -6.22
N GLY A 356 26.73 -4.19 -6.85
CA GLY A 356 25.41 -4.42 -7.43
C GLY A 356 25.46 -4.98 -8.84
N CYS A 357 26.55 -4.73 -9.57
CA CYS A 357 26.75 -5.16 -10.95
C CYS A 357 26.88 -6.68 -11.07
N ASN A 358 26.28 -7.24 -12.12
CA ASN A 358 26.34 -8.67 -12.45
C ASN A 358 27.51 -9.02 -13.38
N HIS A 359 28.15 -8.02 -13.99
CA HIS A 359 29.43 -8.19 -14.69
C HIS A 359 30.54 -8.36 -13.64
N MET A 360 31.18 -9.53 -13.60
CA MET A 360 32.24 -9.83 -12.64
C MET A 360 33.52 -10.26 -13.32
N THR A 361 34.65 -9.73 -12.84
CA THR A 361 35.99 -10.10 -13.28
C THR A 361 36.70 -10.90 -12.19
N CYS A 362 37.13 -12.13 -12.49
CA CYS A 362 37.85 -12.96 -11.54
C CYS A 362 39.22 -12.35 -11.19
N LYS A 363 39.49 -12.13 -9.90
CA LYS A 363 40.77 -11.55 -9.43
C LYS A 363 42.00 -12.42 -9.76
N LYS A 364 41.84 -13.75 -9.79
CA LYS A 364 42.92 -14.73 -10.01
C LYS A 364 43.25 -14.93 -11.49
N CYS A 365 42.25 -15.20 -12.33
CA CYS A 365 42.46 -15.56 -13.74
C CYS A 365 41.96 -14.50 -14.75
N LYS A 366 41.45 -13.36 -14.27
CA LYS A 366 40.93 -12.24 -15.07
C LYS A 366 39.81 -12.59 -16.05
N TYR A 367 39.17 -13.75 -15.87
CA TYR A 367 38.01 -14.14 -16.65
C TYR A 367 36.79 -13.29 -16.27
N GLU A 368 36.10 -12.77 -17.28
CA GLU A 368 34.88 -11.97 -17.17
C GLU A 368 33.65 -12.84 -17.41
N PHE A 369 32.71 -12.80 -16.48
CA PHE A 369 31.54 -13.67 -16.48
C PHE A 369 30.34 -13.00 -15.84
N CYS A 370 29.15 -13.52 -16.15
CA CYS A 370 27.91 -13.08 -15.53
C CYS A 370 27.69 -13.80 -14.20
N TRP A 371 27.45 -13.06 -13.12
CA TRP A 371 27.20 -13.62 -11.79
C TRP A 371 25.95 -14.51 -11.74
N VAL A 372 24.95 -14.25 -12.59
CA VAL A 372 23.67 -14.98 -12.58
C VAL A 372 23.84 -16.37 -13.19
N CYS A 373 24.28 -16.44 -14.45
CA CYS A 373 24.36 -17.71 -15.20
C CYS A 373 25.73 -18.39 -15.15
N MET A 374 26.77 -17.71 -14.64
CA MET A 374 28.17 -18.17 -14.65
C MET A 374 28.79 -18.34 -16.05
N GLY A 375 28.10 -17.87 -17.09
CA GLY A 375 28.56 -17.87 -18.48
C GLY A 375 29.47 -16.68 -18.83
N PRO A 376 30.15 -16.74 -19.99
CA PRO A 376 31.04 -15.69 -20.46
C PRO A 376 30.30 -14.35 -20.66
N TRP A 377 30.91 -13.26 -20.20
CA TRP A 377 30.32 -11.93 -20.37
C TRP A 377 30.30 -11.49 -21.84
N SER A 378 31.29 -11.90 -22.63
CA SER A 378 31.41 -11.55 -24.06
C SER A 378 30.23 -11.98 -24.93
N GLU A 379 29.49 -13.01 -24.52
CA GLU A 379 28.29 -13.48 -25.24
C GLU A 379 27.05 -12.67 -24.88
N HIS A 380 27.04 -12.00 -23.72
CA HIS A 380 25.93 -11.17 -23.29
C HIS A 380 25.81 -9.93 -24.19
N GLY A 381 24.59 -9.67 -24.68
CA GLY A 381 24.32 -8.57 -25.60
C GLY A 381 24.43 -8.92 -27.08
N THR A 382 24.70 -10.19 -27.42
CA THR A 382 24.48 -10.72 -28.76
C THR A 382 23.00 -11.14 -28.94
N SER A 383 22.50 -11.12 -30.18
CA SER A 383 21.10 -11.49 -30.45
C SER A 383 20.79 -12.97 -30.20
N TRP A 384 21.80 -13.83 -30.13
CA TRP A 384 21.64 -15.29 -30.05
C TRP A 384 21.77 -15.83 -28.62
N TYR A 385 22.41 -15.10 -27.70
CA TYR A 385 22.58 -15.51 -26.31
C TYR A 385 21.60 -14.79 -25.39
N ASN A 386 20.71 -15.56 -24.75
CA ASN A 386 19.69 -15.04 -23.85
C ASN A 386 19.84 -15.62 -22.45
N CYS A 387 20.43 -14.85 -21.54
CA CYS A 387 20.59 -15.25 -20.14
C CYS A 387 19.27 -15.16 -19.35
N ASN A 388 18.38 -14.24 -19.71
CA ASN A 388 17.14 -13.99 -18.97
C ASN A 388 16.04 -15.05 -19.24
N ARG A 389 16.00 -15.61 -20.45
CA ARG A 389 14.97 -16.57 -20.89
C ARG A 389 15.20 -17.97 -20.29
N TYR A 390 14.12 -18.67 -19.98
CA TYR A 390 14.16 -20.08 -19.56
C TYR A 390 13.87 -21.00 -20.75
N ASP A 391 14.69 -22.03 -20.97
CA ASP A 391 14.43 -23.01 -22.03
C ASP A 391 13.34 -24.00 -21.60
N GLU A 392 12.15 -23.84 -22.17
CA GLU A 392 10.99 -24.67 -21.86
C GLU A 392 11.04 -26.09 -22.48
N LYS A 393 12.02 -26.40 -23.34
CA LYS A 393 12.15 -27.73 -23.94
C LYS A 393 12.22 -28.84 -22.88
N ALA A 394 13.00 -28.63 -21.83
CA ALA A 394 13.10 -29.58 -20.71
C ALA A 394 11.77 -29.81 -19.98
N SER A 395 10.88 -28.81 -19.95
CA SER A 395 9.55 -28.94 -19.37
C SER A 395 8.57 -29.65 -20.31
N LYS A 396 8.68 -29.42 -21.62
CA LYS A 396 7.84 -30.07 -22.65
C LYS A 396 8.18 -31.55 -22.84
N ASP A 397 9.45 -31.92 -22.65
CA ASP A 397 9.93 -33.29 -22.79
C ASP A 397 9.72 -34.16 -21.53
N ALA A 398 9.23 -33.59 -20.43
CA ALA A 398 9.02 -34.26 -19.15
C ALA A 398 7.80 -35.21 -19.15
N ARG A 399 8.05 -36.51 -19.33
CA ARG A 399 7.00 -37.52 -19.52
C ARG A 399 6.39 -38.06 -18.22
N ASP A 400 7.16 -38.16 -17.14
CA ASP A 400 6.72 -38.72 -15.85
C ASP A 400 6.51 -37.65 -14.77
N ALA A 401 5.84 -38.01 -13.66
CA ALA A 401 5.50 -37.06 -12.60
C ALA A 401 6.75 -36.48 -11.93
N GLN A 402 7.82 -37.27 -11.83
CA GLN A 402 9.09 -36.85 -11.24
C GLN A 402 9.83 -35.84 -12.12
N SER A 403 9.94 -36.08 -13.44
CA SER A 403 10.54 -35.12 -14.38
C SER A 403 9.75 -33.83 -14.45
N ARG A 404 8.40 -33.87 -14.42
CA ARG A 404 7.57 -32.66 -14.37
C ARG A 404 7.81 -31.84 -13.10
N SER A 405 7.92 -32.51 -11.95
CA SER A 405 8.21 -31.85 -10.67
C SER A 405 9.59 -31.20 -10.69
N ARG A 406 10.60 -31.91 -11.21
CA ARG A 406 11.97 -31.39 -11.36
C ARG A 406 12.03 -30.20 -12.32
N ALA A 407 11.41 -30.29 -13.50
CA ALA A 407 11.38 -29.22 -14.48
C ALA A 407 10.65 -27.97 -13.94
N SER A 408 9.58 -28.16 -13.16
CA SER A 408 8.87 -27.06 -12.49
C SER A 408 9.74 -26.38 -11.43
N LEU A 409 10.53 -27.15 -10.68
CA LEU A 409 11.47 -26.61 -9.71
C LEU A 409 12.63 -25.88 -10.39
N GLU A 410 13.23 -26.46 -11.43
CA GLU A 410 14.30 -25.82 -12.21
C GLU A 410 13.83 -24.49 -12.82
N ARG A 411 12.59 -24.47 -13.35
CA ARG A 411 11.94 -23.25 -13.83
C ARG A 411 11.79 -22.23 -12.70
N TYR A 412 11.25 -22.63 -11.55
CA TYR A 412 11.12 -21.72 -10.40
C TYR A 412 12.47 -21.13 -9.98
N LEU A 413 13.49 -21.98 -9.84
CA LEU A 413 14.84 -21.56 -9.45
C LEU A 413 15.45 -20.59 -10.46
N HIS A 414 15.19 -20.77 -11.76
CA HIS A 414 15.66 -19.84 -12.80
C HIS A 414 15.15 -18.41 -12.57
N TYR A 415 13.84 -18.24 -12.38
CA TYR A 415 13.23 -16.92 -12.16
C TYR A 415 13.50 -16.40 -10.75
N TYR A 416 13.46 -17.25 -9.73
CA TYR A 416 13.73 -16.88 -8.34
C TYR A 416 15.15 -16.36 -8.17
N ASN A 417 16.16 -17.05 -8.72
CA ASN A 417 17.55 -16.63 -8.58
C ASN A 417 17.77 -15.24 -9.20
N ARG A 418 17.12 -14.93 -10.32
CA ARG A 418 17.20 -13.61 -10.98
C ARG A 418 16.46 -12.53 -10.19
N TRP A 419 15.25 -12.82 -9.73
CA TRP A 419 14.48 -11.96 -8.84
C TRP A 419 15.28 -11.62 -7.56
N ALA A 420 15.77 -12.64 -6.86
CA ALA A 420 16.53 -12.50 -5.62
C ALA A 420 17.88 -11.80 -5.84
N ASN A 421 18.51 -12.01 -7.00
CA ASN A 421 19.73 -11.31 -7.36
C ASN A 421 19.52 -9.80 -7.52
N HIS A 422 18.44 -9.37 -8.19
CA HIS A 422 18.11 -7.95 -8.28
C HIS A 422 17.65 -7.38 -6.93
N GLU A 423 16.93 -8.15 -6.12
CA GLU A 423 16.58 -7.78 -4.74
C GLU A 423 17.84 -7.52 -3.89
N GLN A 424 18.85 -8.40 -4.00
CA GLN A 424 20.12 -8.25 -3.30
C GLN A 424 20.94 -7.08 -3.86
N SER A 425 21.03 -6.92 -5.19
CA SER A 425 21.70 -5.79 -5.82
C SER A 425 21.06 -4.45 -5.47
N LYS A 426 19.75 -4.43 -5.14
CA LYS A 426 19.08 -3.28 -4.53
C LYS A 426 19.49 -3.07 -3.07
N LYS A 427 19.62 -4.10 -2.24
CA LYS A 427 20.09 -3.95 -0.85
C LYS A 427 21.52 -3.40 -0.79
N LEU A 428 22.40 -3.83 -1.70
CA LEU A 428 23.76 -3.32 -1.85
C LEU A 428 23.82 -1.88 -2.40
N SER A 429 22.71 -1.32 -2.90
CA SER A 429 22.71 0.03 -3.46
C SER A 429 22.86 1.13 -2.40
N VAL A 430 22.61 0.83 -1.11
CA VAL A 430 22.90 1.75 0.00
C VAL A 430 24.40 2.05 0.07
N GLU A 431 25.25 1.02 -0.05
CA GLU A 431 26.69 1.20 -0.12
C GLU A 431 27.12 1.92 -1.40
N LEU A 432 26.41 1.67 -2.51
CA LEU A 432 26.67 2.36 -3.78
C LEU A 432 26.42 3.87 -3.63
N TYR A 433 25.33 4.30 -2.99
CA TYR A 433 25.11 5.73 -2.70
C TYR A 433 26.24 6.33 -1.88
N ALA A 434 26.62 5.69 -0.78
CA ALA A 434 27.68 6.19 0.09
C ALA A 434 29.03 6.29 -0.63
N LYS A 435 29.35 5.32 -1.51
CA LYS A 435 30.55 5.37 -2.37
C LYS A 435 30.44 6.49 -3.40
N THR A 436 29.27 6.69 -3.99
CA THR A 436 29.03 7.72 -4.99
C THR A 436 29.10 9.12 -4.40
N GLU A 437 28.60 9.36 -3.19
CA GLU A 437 28.73 10.65 -2.50
C GLU A 437 30.20 11.02 -2.28
N LYS A 438 31.02 10.06 -1.81
CA LYS A 438 32.48 10.26 -1.70
C LYS A 438 33.13 10.57 -3.04
N LYS A 439 32.78 9.82 -4.09
CA LYS A 439 33.24 10.08 -5.47
C LYS A 439 32.86 11.49 -5.94
N MET A 440 31.66 11.96 -5.61
CA MET A 440 31.20 13.32 -5.94
C MET A 440 32.01 14.39 -5.22
N GLU A 441 32.34 14.20 -3.94
CA GLU A 441 33.24 15.09 -3.18
C GLU A 441 34.66 15.10 -3.76
N GLU A 442 35.22 13.92 -4.08
CA GLU A 442 36.53 13.79 -4.71
C GLU A 442 36.58 14.50 -6.07
N MET A 443 35.53 14.37 -6.90
CA MET A 443 35.41 15.10 -8.16
C MET A 443 35.38 16.62 -7.93
N GLN A 444 34.67 17.14 -6.93
CA GLN A 444 34.66 18.58 -6.63
C GLN A 444 36.03 19.11 -6.21
N MET A 445 36.83 18.29 -5.52
CA MET A 445 38.15 18.70 -5.04
C MET A 445 39.24 18.58 -6.09
N THR A 446 39.14 17.60 -6.98
CA THR A 446 40.19 17.27 -7.97
C THR A 446 39.91 17.82 -9.36
N SER A 447 38.68 18.26 -9.63
CA SER A 447 38.27 18.86 -10.90
C SER A 447 37.60 20.21 -10.68
N GLU A 448 37.48 21.01 -11.74
CA GLU A 448 36.84 22.34 -11.70
C GLU A 448 35.29 22.27 -11.67
N LEU A 449 34.71 21.09 -11.43
CA LEU A 449 33.26 20.89 -11.45
C LEU A 449 32.59 21.41 -10.18
N SER A 450 31.52 22.16 -10.35
CA SER A 450 30.68 22.65 -9.26
C SER A 450 29.82 21.55 -8.63
N TRP A 451 29.24 21.84 -7.46
CA TRP A 451 28.30 20.94 -6.78
C TRP A 451 27.11 20.52 -7.64
N ILE A 452 26.62 21.42 -8.50
CA ILE A 452 25.50 21.15 -9.43
C ILE A 452 25.96 20.16 -10.51
N GLU A 453 27.18 20.32 -10.99
CA GLU A 453 27.71 19.54 -12.10
C GLU A 453 28.03 18.10 -11.74
N VAL A 454 28.27 17.78 -10.46
CA VAL A 454 28.48 16.39 -10.02
C VAL A 454 27.19 15.63 -9.72
N GLN A 455 26.01 16.29 -9.70
CA GLN A 455 24.72 15.65 -9.39
C GLN A 455 24.32 14.56 -10.41
N PHE A 456 24.92 14.52 -11.60
CA PHE A 456 24.65 13.47 -12.60
C PHE A 456 24.92 12.06 -12.03
N MET A 457 25.92 11.91 -11.16
CA MET A 457 26.22 10.62 -10.53
C MET A 457 25.11 10.16 -9.60
N LYS A 458 24.56 11.05 -8.79
CA LYS A 458 23.43 10.73 -7.91
C LYS A 458 22.19 10.34 -8.73
N LYS A 459 21.88 11.09 -9.79
CA LYS A 459 20.78 10.77 -10.72
C LYS A 459 20.97 9.40 -11.38
N ALA A 460 22.20 9.07 -11.78
CA ALA A 460 22.51 7.77 -12.37
C ALA A 460 22.29 6.62 -11.37
N VAL A 461 22.69 6.78 -10.11
CA VAL A 461 22.44 5.79 -9.05
C VAL A 461 20.94 5.65 -8.77
N ASP A 462 20.20 6.76 -8.66
CA ASP A 462 18.74 6.75 -8.47
C ASP A 462 18.05 5.94 -9.58
N GLU A 463 18.45 6.16 -10.84
CA GLU A 463 17.85 5.46 -11.99
C GLU A 463 18.22 3.97 -12.03
N VAL A 464 19.47 3.60 -11.69
CA VAL A 464 19.87 2.19 -11.58
C VAL A 464 19.02 1.45 -10.53
N ILE A 465 18.77 2.08 -9.37
CA ILE A 465 17.99 1.46 -8.29
C ILE A 465 16.53 1.30 -8.66
N LYS A 466 15.97 2.31 -9.32
CA LYS A 466 14.61 2.26 -9.89
C LYS A 466 14.50 1.11 -10.89
N CYS A 467 15.41 1.03 -11.86
CA CYS A 467 15.37 -0.02 -12.88
C CYS A 467 15.64 -1.42 -12.32
N ARG A 468 16.51 -1.57 -11.31
CA ARG A 468 16.68 -2.84 -10.58
C ARG A 468 15.40 -3.29 -9.88
N THR A 469 14.64 -2.34 -9.32
CA THR A 469 13.33 -2.65 -8.74
C THR A 469 12.36 -3.13 -9.83
N THR A 470 12.32 -2.45 -10.98
CA THR A 470 11.51 -2.90 -12.13
C THR A 470 11.94 -4.29 -12.61
N LEU A 471 13.23 -4.51 -12.87
CA LEU A 471 13.78 -5.79 -13.34
C LEU A 471 13.51 -6.95 -12.36
N MET A 472 13.60 -6.69 -11.06
CA MET A 472 13.20 -7.68 -10.05
C MET A 472 11.76 -8.15 -10.33
N TRP A 473 10.83 -7.21 -10.49
CA TRP A 473 9.42 -7.53 -10.72
C TRP A 473 9.12 -8.04 -12.13
N THR A 474 9.94 -7.72 -13.14
CA THR A 474 9.75 -8.28 -14.48
C THR A 474 9.93 -9.80 -14.48
N TYR A 475 10.85 -10.33 -13.66
CA TYR A 475 11.03 -11.78 -13.50
C TYR A 475 9.87 -12.45 -12.75
N GLY A 476 9.29 -11.77 -11.76
CA GLY A 476 8.08 -12.24 -11.08
C GLY A 476 6.90 -12.37 -12.05
N MET A 477 6.74 -11.41 -12.97
CA MET A 477 5.74 -11.47 -14.04
C MET A 477 6.05 -12.57 -15.07
N ALA A 478 7.29 -12.63 -15.57
CA ALA A 478 7.71 -13.60 -16.60
C ALA A 478 7.49 -15.06 -16.16
N TYR A 479 7.64 -15.35 -14.86
CA TYR A 479 7.34 -16.67 -14.30
C TYR A 479 5.87 -17.08 -14.48
N TYR A 480 4.92 -16.15 -14.45
CA TYR A 480 3.50 -16.46 -14.58
C TYR A 480 2.95 -16.24 -16.00
N LEU A 481 3.69 -15.56 -16.88
CA LEU A 481 3.29 -15.41 -18.28
C LEU A 481 3.25 -16.77 -18.99
N GLU A 482 2.15 -16.99 -19.70
CA GLU A 482 2.01 -18.10 -20.65
C GLU A 482 2.96 -17.91 -21.83
N SER A 483 3.46 -19.02 -22.36
CA SER A 483 4.40 -19.00 -23.47
C SER A 483 3.72 -18.68 -24.79
N GLY A 484 4.26 -17.70 -25.49
CA GLY A 484 3.77 -17.22 -26.78
C GLY A 484 4.52 -15.98 -27.23
N ASN A 485 4.11 -15.42 -28.37
CA ASN A 485 4.79 -14.28 -29.01
C ASN A 485 4.91 -13.07 -28.08
N GLU A 486 3.86 -12.77 -27.31
CA GLU A 486 3.83 -11.62 -26.39
C GLU A 486 4.87 -11.76 -25.27
N LYS A 487 5.05 -12.98 -24.74
CA LYS A 487 6.08 -13.27 -23.74
C LYS A 487 7.49 -13.12 -24.33
N GLU A 488 7.70 -13.58 -25.57
CA GLU A 488 9.00 -13.40 -26.23
C GLU A 488 9.36 -11.93 -26.39
N LEU A 489 8.43 -11.10 -26.89
CA LEU A 489 8.62 -9.65 -27.01
C LEU A 489 8.89 -8.98 -25.65
N TYR A 490 8.14 -9.39 -24.62
CA TYR A 490 8.35 -8.92 -23.25
C TYR A 490 9.76 -9.26 -22.72
N GLU A 491 10.24 -10.49 -22.97
CA GLU A 491 11.57 -10.93 -22.57
C GLU A 491 12.69 -10.25 -23.38
N ASP A 492 12.44 -9.83 -24.63
CA ASP A 492 13.38 -9.01 -25.40
C ASP A 492 13.51 -7.60 -24.78
N ASN A 493 12.38 -6.96 -24.45
CA ASN A 493 12.38 -5.68 -23.76
C ASN A 493 13.07 -5.76 -22.38
N GLN A 494 12.84 -6.85 -21.65
CA GLN A 494 13.52 -7.13 -20.38
C GLN A 494 15.04 -7.24 -20.55
N ARG A 495 15.51 -8.01 -21.54
CA ARG A 495 16.95 -8.18 -21.83
C ARG A 495 17.61 -6.84 -22.14
N ASP A 496 16.98 -6.03 -22.98
CA ASP A 496 17.50 -4.73 -23.37
C ASP A 496 17.61 -3.77 -22.17
N LEU A 497 16.62 -3.78 -21.28
CA LEU A 497 16.68 -3.03 -20.01
C LEU A 497 17.78 -3.56 -19.09
N GLU A 498 17.88 -4.88 -18.91
CA GLU A 498 18.87 -5.50 -18.04
C GLU A 498 20.29 -5.13 -18.48
N ARG A 499 20.59 -5.26 -19.77
CA ARG A 499 21.88 -4.85 -20.32
C ARG A 499 22.17 -3.37 -20.08
N ALA A 500 21.21 -2.51 -20.36
CA ALA A 500 21.38 -1.07 -20.16
C ALA A 500 21.71 -0.73 -18.70
N VAL A 501 21.05 -1.39 -17.75
CA VAL A 501 21.27 -1.20 -16.31
C VAL A 501 22.65 -1.70 -15.89
N GLU A 502 23.11 -2.84 -16.40
CA GLU A 502 24.44 -3.36 -16.08
C GLU A 502 25.54 -2.47 -16.67
N ASP A 503 25.41 -2.02 -17.93
CA ASP A 503 26.34 -1.08 -18.57
C ASP A 503 26.48 0.22 -17.73
N LEU A 504 25.36 0.77 -17.25
CA LEU A 504 25.36 1.97 -16.41
C LEU A 504 25.95 1.71 -15.02
N SER A 505 25.63 0.56 -14.41
CA SER A 505 26.16 0.18 -13.11
C SER A 505 27.68 0.02 -13.14
N GLU A 506 28.21 -0.56 -14.22
CA GLU A 506 29.66 -0.70 -14.42
C GLU A 506 30.36 0.66 -14.49
N LEU A 507 29.79 1.61 -15.24
CA LEU A 507 30.32 2.97 -15.33
C LEU A 507 30.33 3.68 -13.97
N ILE A 508 29.27 3.53 -13.17
CA ILE A 508 29.20 4.13 -11.83
C ILE A 508 30.22 3.51 -10.87
N GLU A 509 30.42 2.19 -10.96
CA GLU A 509 31.34 1.45 -10.09
C GLU A 509 32.82 1.65 -10.51
N SER A 510 33.09 2.02 -11.77
CA SER A 510 34.44 2.28 -12.31
C SER A 510 35.25 3.33 -11.51
N PRO A 511 36.59 3.19 -11.44
CA PRO A 511 37.43 4.12 -10.69
C PRO A 511 37.43 5.53 -11.31
N LEU A 512 37.59 6.55 -10.47
CA LEU A 512 37.69 7.93 -10.92
C LEU A 512 39.12 8.20 -11.43
N ASP A 513 39.24 8.53 -12.71
CA ASP A 513 40.46 9.05 -13.30
C ASP A 513 40.25 10.52 -13.70
N PRO A 514 41.01 11.48 -13.13
CA PRO A 514 40.89 12.92 -13.40
C PRO A 514 40.90 13.29 -14.89
N GLU A 515 41.66 12.58 -15.73
CA GLU A 515 41.75 12.86 -17.16
C GLU A 515 40.46 12.45 -17.91
N VAL A 516 39.70 11.52 -17.34
CA VAL A 516 38.52 10.90 -17.96
C VAL A 516 37.22 11.54 -17.48
N ILE A 517 37.22 12.35 -16.41
CA ILE A 517 36.00 12.89 -15.74
C ILE A 517 35.01 13.53 -16.73
N LYS A 518 35.48 14.35 -17.68
CA LYS A 518 34.58 15.00 -18.68
C LYS A 518 33.89 13.95 -19.57
N THR A 519 34.64 12.97 -20.05
CA THR A 519 34.09 11.89 -20.89
C THR A 519 33.21 10.93 -20.08
N LEU A 520 33.55 10.68 -18.81
CA LEU A 520 32.75 9.90 -17.88
C LEU A 520 31.39 10.57 -17.62
N ARG A 521 31.38 11.90 -17.39
CA ARG A 521 30.15 12.68 -17.22
C ARG A 521 29.21 12.52 -18.42
N GLN A 522 29.73 12.67 -19.64
CA GLN A 522 28.95 12.49 -20.85
C GLN A 522 28.40 11.06 -20.95
N LYS A 523 29.27 10.05 -20.84
CA LYS A 523 28.89 8.62 -20.92
C LYS A 523 27.84 8.23 -19.88
N VAL A 524 28.01 8.63 -18.62
CA VAL A 524 27.06 8.33 -17.54
C VAL A 524 25.72 9.02 -17.79
N THR A 525 25.74 10.27 -18.27
CA THR A 525 24.51 11.01 -18.57
C THR A 525 23.74 10.36 -19.71
N ASP A 526 24.41 10.06 -20.84
CA ASP A 526 23.79 9.43 -22.01
C ASP A 526 23.23 8.04 -21.67
N ARG A 527 23.99 7.25 -20.90
CA ARG A 527 23.55 5.93 -20.45
C ARG A 527 22.41 6.01 -19.45
N THR A 528 22.38 7.02 -18.59
CA THR A 528 21.25 7.27 -17.67
C THR A 528 19.97 7.52 -18.47
N VAL A 529 20.01 8.40 -19.48
CA VAL A 529 18.86 8.68 -20.36
C VAL A 529 18.41 7.41 -21.10
N TYR A 530 19.35 6.64 -21.63
CA TYR A 530 19.05 5.38 -22.32
C TYR A 530 18.36 4.36 -21.39
N VAL A 531 18.88 4.18 -20.18
CA VAL A 531 18.29 3.31 -19.15
C VAL A 531 16.89 3.76 -18.78
N THR A 532 16.68 5.07 -18.55
CA THR A 532 15.35 5.63 -18.28
C THR A 532 14.37 5.29 -19.40
N LYS A 533 14.78 5.50 -20.66
CA LYS A 533 13.92 5.22 -21.83
C LYS A 533 13.61 3.73 -21.98
N ARG A 534 14.58 2.83 -21.74
CA ARG A 534 14.33 1.39 -21.76
C ARG A 534 13.37 0.94 -20.67
N ASN A 535 13.49 1.52 -19.48
CA ASN A 535 12.58 1.25 -18.38
C ASN A 535 11.16 1.73 -18.71
N GLU A 536 11.02 2.93 -19.27
CA GLU A 536 9.75 3.45 -19.74
C GLU A 536 9.10 2.56 -20.80
N ILE A 537 9.87 2.07 -21.78
CA ILE A 537 9.37 1.15 -22.81
C ILE A 537 8.79 -0.12 -22.17
N VAL A 538 9.51 -0.76 -21.25
CA VAL A 538 9.03 -1.95 -20.54
C VAL A 538 7.72 -1.65 -19.81
N LEU A 539 7.66 -0.54 -19.08
CA LEU A 539 6.48 -0.16 -18.29
C LEU A 539 5.28 0.22 -19.17
N GLU A 540 5.48 1.01 -20.23
CA GLU A 540 4.42 1.45 -21.13
C GLU A 540 3.90 0.32 -22.00
N ASP A 541 4.77 -0.51 -22.56
CA ASP A 541 4.36 -1.67 -23.35
C ASP A 541 3.56 -2.65 -22.48
N THR A 542 4.04 -2.93 -21.26
CA THR A 542 3.33 -3.83 -20.35
C THR A 542 1.97 -3.28 -19.95
N ALA A 543 1.89 -1.98 -19.60
CA ALA A 543 0.63 -1.32 -19.26
C ALA A 543 -0.36 -1.31 -20.44
N ARG A 544 0.13 -1.03 -21.65
CA ARG A 544 -0.70 -1.08 -22.87
C ARG A 544 -1.20 -2.50 -23.11
N GLY A 545 -0.35 -3.51 -22.94
CA GLY A 545 -0.75 -4.91 -23.08
C GLY A 545 -1.83 -5.35 -22.08
N PHE A 546 -1.89 -4.77 -20.88
CA PHE A 546 -3.01 -5.02 -19.96
C PHE A 546 -4.32 -4.40 -20.48
N LEU A 547 -4.27 -3.20 -21.04
CA LEU A 547 -5.46 -2.55 -21.62
C LEU A 547 -5.98 -3.27 -22.87
N GLU A 548 -5.06 -3.85 -23.65
CA GLU A 548 -5.36 -4.61 -24.87
C GLU A 548 -5.72 -6.09 -24.60
N GLY A 549 -5.51 -6.58 -23.37
CA GLY A 549 -5.73 -7.99 -23.03
C GLY A 549 -4.70 -8.94 -23.66
N ARG A 550 -3.48 -8.47 -23.95
CA ARG A 550 -2.39 -9.27 -24.57
C ARG A 550 -1.80 -10.33 -23.65
N TRP A 551 -1.86 -10.11 -22.34
CA TRP A 551 -1.18 -10.96 -21.37
C TRP A 551 -2.05 -12.17 -20.96
N ALA A 552 -1.56 -13.37 -21.28
CA ALA A 552 -2.10 -14.63 -20.80
C ALA A 552 -1.24 -15.22 -19.68
N TRP A 553 -1.87 -15.91 -18.73
CA TRP A 553 -1.21 -16.44 -17.53
C TRP A 553 -1.23 -17.97 -17.54
N ASN A 554 -0.15 -18.58 -17.08
CA ASN A 554 -0.03 -20.04 -16.99
C ASN A 554 -0.81 -20.66 -15.81
N VAL A 555 -1.45 -19.83 -14.99
CA VAL A 555 -2.27 -20.19 -13.84
C VAL A 555 -3.45 -19.21 -13.75
N PRO A 556 -4.57 -19.59 -13.10
CA PRO A 556 -5.67 -18.66 -12.83
C PRO A 556 -5.21 -17.48 -11.97
N VAL A 557 -5.62 -16.26 -12.32
CA VAL A 557 -5.25 -15.02 -11.63
C VAL A 557 -6.50 -14.31 -11.14
N ALA A 558 -6.59 -14.15 -9.83
CA ALA A 558 -7.75 -13.51 -9.20
C ALA A 558 -8.01 -12.10 -9.77
N GLY A 559 -9.24 -11.87 -10.23
CA GLY A 559 -9.68 -10.60 -10.80
C GLY A 559 -9.56 -10.49 -12.32
N LEU A 560 -9.12 -11.55 -13.00
CA LEU A 560 -9.06 -11.65 -14.47
C LEU A 560 -9.91 -12.79 -15.06
N ASP A 561 -10.49 -13.64 -14.20
CA ASP A 561 -11.34 -14.80 -14.58
C ASP A 561 -12.84 -14.46 -14.58
#